data_AF-A0A922ZR58-F1
#
_entry.id   AF-A0A922ZR58-F1
#
_cell.length_a   1.000
_cell.length_b   1.000
_cell.length_c   1.000
_cell.angle_alpha   90.00
_cell.angle_beta   90.00
_cell.angle_gamma   90.00
#
_symmetry.space_group_name_H-M   'P 1'
#
loop_
_entity.id
_entity.type
_entity.pdbx_description
1 polymer ?
#
loop_
_entity_poly.entity_id
_entity_poly.type
_entity_poly.pdbx_seq_one_letter_code
_entity_poly.pdbx_strand_id
1 'polypeptide(L)'
;MSNYDPLDLKGQQRAKDQRAAREKLDRESEEADFKWLMGSKRGRRIVWRQLEQAGVFRLSFNTNAMAMAFAEGNRSFGNRTLALVHTICPELYPVMVRENVNDNRNDDDGNTGHNDH
;
A
#
# COMPACT_ATOMS: atom_id res chain seq x y z
N MET A 1 18.35 35.79 16.81
CA MET A 1 19.17 34.58 16.56
C MET A 1 18.89 33.60 17.70
N SER A 2 18.41 32.39 17.40
CA SER A 2 18.01 31.42 18.43
C SER A 2 19.24 30.96 19.23
N ASN A 3 19.17 31.07 20.55
CA ASN A 3 20.22 30.68 21.49
C ASN A 3 20.22 29.14 21.61
N TYR A 4 20.74 28.46 20.59
CA TYR A 4 20.89 27.00 20.60
C TYR A 4 22.12 26.65 21.44
N ASP A 5 21.88 26.15 22.66
CA ASP A 5 22.93 25.62 23.52
C ASP A 5 23.10 24.10 23.26
N PRO A 6 24.20 23.68 22.62
CA PRO A 6 24.45 22.27 22.31
C PRO A 6 24.68 21.38 23.54
N LEU A 7 24.80 21.95 24.76
CA LEU A 7 25.00 21.22 26.00
C LEU A 7 23.72 21.07 26.86
N ASP A 8 22.56 21.58 26.39
CA ASP A 8 21.28 21.33 27.06
C ASP A 8 20.77 19.90 26.79
N LEU A 9 21.38 18.93 27.48
CA LEU A 9 21.01 17.52 27.39
C LEU A 9 19.55 17.26 27.79
N LYS A 10 18.99 18.06 28.70
CA LYS A 10 17.60 17.92 29.15
C LYS A 10 16.62 18.42 28.10
N GLY A 11 16.92 19.54 27.44
CA GLY A 11 16.14 20.04 26.30
C GLY A 11 16.19 19.09 25.11
N GLN A 12 17.37 18.57 24.79
CA GLN A 12 17.53 17.56 23.72
C GLN A 12 16.75 16.28 24.01
N GLN A 13 16.77 15.78 25.25
CA GLN A 13 16.00 14.60 25.64
C GLN A 13 14.49 14.85 25.53
N ARG A 14 13.99 15.99 26.03
CA ARG A 14 12.57 16.36 25.89
C ARG A 14 12.14 16.48 24.43
N ALA A 15 12.96 17.09 23.58
CA ALA A 15 12.68 17.21 22.15
C ALA A 15 12.63 15.82 21.47
N LYS A 16 13.54 14.91 21.85
CA LYS A 16 13.55 13.53 21.37
C LYS A 16 12.31 12.76 21.83
N ASP A 17 11.93 12.88 23.10
CA ASP A 17 10.76 12.20 23.65
C ASP A 17 9.46 12.73 23.03
N GLN A 18 9.35 14.05 22.84
CA GLN A 18 8.22 14.66 22.14
C GLN A 18 8.14 14.21 20.68
N ARG A 19 9.29 14.13 20.00
CA ARG A 19 9.35 13.63 18.62
C ARG A 19 8.90 12.16 18.55
N ALA A 20 9.41 11.31 19.44
CA ALA A 20 9.02 9.90 19.51
C ALA A 20 7.53 9.72 19.83
N ALA A 21 6.98 10.55 20.71
CA ALA A 21 5.55 10.54 21.03
C ALA A 21 4.68 10.93 19.82
N ARG A 22 5.10 11.95 19.05
CA ARG A 22 4.43 12.36 17.81
C ARG A 22 4.49 11.26 16.74
N GLU A 23 5.68 10.72 16.48
CA GLU A 23 5.88 9.63 15.53
C GLU A 23 5.02 8.40 15.88
N LYS A 24 4.85 8.11 17.18
CA LYS A 24 3.96 7.04 17.64
C LYS A 24 2.50 7.33 17.32
N LEU A 25 2.01 8.54 17.61
CA LEU A 25 0.62 8.94 17.35
C LEU A 25 0.32 8.96 15.85
N ASP A 26 1.25 9.46 15.04
CA ASP A 26 1.11 9.48 13.58
C ASP A 26 0.98 8.06 13.04
N ARG A 27 1.82 7.12 13.51
CA ARG A 27 1.72 5.71 13.14
C ARG A 27 0.40 5.07 13.57
N GLU A 28 -0.09 5.35 14.78
CA GLU A 28 -1.38 4.84 15.25
C GLU A 28 -2.54 5.37 14.39
N SER A 29 -2.47 6.64 13.96
CA SER A 29 -3.43 7.23 13.03
C SER A 29 -3.37 6.55 11.66
N GLU A 30 -2.18 6.37 11.09
CA GLU A 30 -1.99 5.69 9.81
C GLU A 30 -2.54 4.26 9.85
N GLU A 31 -2.29 3.52 10.94
CA GLU A 31 -2.85 2.17 11.11
C GLU A 31 -4.38 2.18 11.19
N ALA A 32 -4.97 3.14 11.91
CA ALA A 32 -6.42 3.27 12.02
C ALA A 32 -7.06 3.63 10.67
N ASP A 33 -6.48 4.58 9.94
CA ASP A 33 -6.93 5.02 8.63
C ASP A 33 -6.84 3.87 7.61
N PHE A 34 -5.76 3.10 7.65
CA PHE A 34 -5.60 1.95 6.77
C PHE A 34 -6.59 0.83 7.10
N LYS A 35 -6.86 0.54 8.38
CA LYS A 35 -7.92 -0.40 8.79
C LYS A 35 -9.29 0.06 8.31
N TRP A 36 -9.59 1.34 8.47
CA TRP A 36 -10.84 1.92 8.00
C TRP A 36 -11.00 1.75 6.48
N LEU A 37 -9.95 2.06 5.72
CA LEU A 37 -9.93 1.88 4.26
C LEU A 37 -10.19 0.43 3.88
N MET A 38 -9.48 -0.52 4.49
CA MET A 38 -9.58 -1.95 4.18
C MET A 38 -10.89 -2.59 4.66
N GLY A 39 -11.57 -1.99 5.64
CA GLY A 39 -12.86 -2.48 6.17
C GLY A 39 -13.98 -2.51 5.13
N SER A 40 -13.92 -1.67 4.10
CA SER A 40 -14.94 -1.60 3.04
C SER A 40 -14.52 -2.32 1.75
N LYS A 41 -15.45 -3.02 1.09
CA LYS A 41 -15.23 -3.60 -0.26
C LYS A 41 -14.74 -2.56 -1.27
N ARG A 42 -15.27 -1.33 -1.19
CA ARG A 42 -14.85 -0.23 -2.09
C ARG A 42 -13.39 0.18 -1.84
N GLY A 43 -12.96 0.21 -0.58
CA GLY A 43 -11.57 0.53 -0.24
C GLY A 43 -10.61 -0.58 -0.67
N ARG A 44 -10.96 -1.85 -0.44
CA ARG A 44 -10.20 -3.01 -0.95
C ARG A 44 -10.05 -2.98 -2.47
N ARG A 45 -11.08 -2.58 -3.22
CA ARG A 45 -10.99 -2.38 -4.67
C ARG A 45 -9.96 -1.32 -5.05
N ILE A 46 -9.90 -0.20 -4.33
CA ILE A 46 -8.89 0.85 -4.57
C ILE A 46 -7.50 0.30 -4.31
N VAL A 47 -7.28 -0.34 -3.15
CA VAL A 47 -5.98 -0.92 -2.79
C VAL A 47 -5.55 -1.97 -3.81
N TRP A 48 -6.44 -2.86 -4.22
CA TRP A 48 -6.16 -3.86 -5.26
C TRP A 48 -5.70 -3.23 -6.58
N ARG A 49 -6.43 -2.23 -7.08
CA ARG A 49 -6.06 -1.49 -8.30
C ARG A 49 -4.68 -0.85 -8.19
N GLN A 50 -4.30 -0.35 -7.01
CA GLN A 50 -2.96 0.20 -6.79
C GLN A 50 -1.89 -0.90 -6.84
N LEU A 51 -2.15 -2.08 -6.26
CA LEU A 51 -1.23 -3.22 -6.32
C LEU A 51 -1.02 -3.74 -7.74
N GLU A 52 -2.10 -3.79 -8.54
CA GLU A 52 -2.04 -4.16 -9.96
C GLU A 52 -1.23 -3.15 -10.79
N GLN A 53 -1.52 -1.85 -10.63
CA GLN A 53 -0.80 -0.79 -11.34
C GLN A 53 0.70 -0.78 -11.00
N ALA A 54 1.02 -1.00 -9.72
CA ALA A 54 2.40 -1.16 -9.26
C ALA A 54 3.08 -2.42 -9.80
N GLY A 55 2.32 -3.39 -10.31
CA GLY A 55 2.85 -4.62 -10.87
C GLY A 55 3.32 -5.62 -9.83
N VAL A 56 2.72 -5.64 -8.64
CA VAL A 56 3.11 -6.52 -7.53
C VAL A 56 3.05 -8.00 -7.95
N PHE A 57 2.01 -8.37 -8.69
CA PHE A 57 1.71 -9.75 -9.09
C PHE A 57 2.28 -10.15 -10.48
N ARG A 58 3.07 -9.29 -11.13
CA ARG A 58 3.68 -9.57 -12.45
C ARG A 58 5.20 -9.62 -12.37
N LEU A 59 5.82 -10.28 -13.35
CA LEU A 59 7.27 -10.24 -13.54
C LEU A 59 7.70 -8.85 -14.03
N SER A 60 8.74 -8.28 -13.43
CA SER A 60 9.29 -6.96 -13.78
C SER A 60 10.48 -7.02 -14.75
N PHE A 61 10.91 -8.22 -15.13
CA PHE A 61 12.06 -8.42 -16.02
C PHE A 61 11.86 -7.72 -17.37
N ASN A 62 12.88 -6.99 -17.80
CA ASN A 62 12.97 -6.36 -19.12
C ASN A 62 14.43 -6.34 -19.57
N THR A 63 14.71 -6.57 -20.84
CA THR A 63 16.09 -6.52 -21.38
C THR A 63 16.67 -5.11 -21.37
N ASN A 64 15.82 -4.08 -21.35
CA ASN A 64 16.21 -2.70 -21.11
C ASN A 64 16.30 -2.44 -19.60
N ALA A 65 17.51 -2.18 -19.11
CA ALA A 65 17.80 -1.95 -17.69
C ALA A 65 17.03 -0.75 -17.10
N MET A 66 16.84 0.34 -17.87
CA MET A 66 16.12 1.52 -17.37
C MET A 66 14.62 1.25 -17.22
N ALA A 67 14.03 0.52 -18.18
CA ALA A 67 12.64 0.08 -18.08
C ALA A 67 12.43 -0.89 -16.90
N MET A 68 13.35 -1.84 -16.71
CA MET A 68 13.32 -2.77 -15.57
C MET A 68 13.41 -2.01 -14.25
N ALA A 69 14.37 -1.09 -14.12
CA ALA A 69 14.57 -0.31 -12.90
C ALA A 69 13.34 0.53 -12.53
N PHE A 70 12.69 1.16 -13.51
CA PHE A 70 11.44 1.91 -13.29
C PHE A 70 10.30 0.97 -12.85
N ALA A 71 10.13 -0.17 -13.53
CA ALA A 71 9.10 -1.14 -13.17
C ALA A 71 9.31 -1.70 -11.76
N GLU A 72 10.55 -2.01 -11.38
CA GLU A 72 10.87 -2.50 -10.04
C GLU A 72 10.72 -1.41 -8.96
N GLY A 73 11.00 -0.15 -9.30
CA GLY A 73 10.71 0.98 -8.42
C GLY A 73 9.22 1.10 -8.09
N ASN A 74 8.35 1.00 -9.11
CA ASN A 74 6.90 0.98 -8.92
C ASN A 74 6.46 -0.24 -8.11
N ARG A 75 7.02 -1.41 -8.41
CA ARG A 75 6.74 -2.66 -7.68
C ARG A 75 7.15 -2.57 -6.22
N SER A 76 8.27 -1.94 -5.90
CA SER A 76 8.73 -1.69 -4.53
C SER A 76 7.73 -0.85 -3.73
N PHE A 77 7.13 0.18 -4.35
CA PHE A 77 6.02 0.92 -3.73
C PHE A 77 4.80 0.02 -3.47
N GLY A 78 4.38 -0.77 -4.46
CA GLY A 78 3.28 -1.73 -4.28
C GLY A 78 3.56 -2.78 -3.19
N ASN A 79 4.79 -3.30 -3.12
CA ASN A 79 5.21 -4.26 -2.10
C ASN A 79 5.15 -3.67 -0.69
N ARG A 80 5.46 -2.38 -0.52
CA ARG A 80 5.27 -1.67 0.76
C ARG A 80 3.80 -1.63 1.15
N THR A 81 2.90 -1.28 0.21
CA THR A 81 1.46 -1.32 0.46
C THR A 81 0.97 -2.72 0.81
N LEU A 82 1.45 -3.75 0.10
CA LEU A 82 1.12 -5.15 0.40
C LEU A 82 1.60 -5.57 1.79
N ALA A 83 2.80 -5.14 2.19
CA ALA A 83 3.32 -5.37 3.54
C ALA A 83 2.44 -4.72 4.62
N LEU A 84 1.93 -3.51 4.38
CA LEU A 84 0.96 -2.86 5.29
C LEU A 84 -0.31 -3.70 5.44
N VAL A 85 -0.85 -4.22 4.33
CA VAL A 85 -2.02 -5.13 4.39
C VAL A 85 -1.75 -6.34 5.29
N HIS A 86 -0.61 -7.01 5.10
CA HIS A 86 -0.25 -8.17 5.91
C HIS A 86 0.06 -7.84 7.38
N THR A 87 0.47 -6.61 7.68
CA THR A 87 0.85 -6.20 9.04
C THR A 87 -0.36 -5.70 9.84
N ILE A 88 -1.23 -4.92 9.19
CA ILE A 88 -2.29 -4.15 9.85
C ILE A 88 -3.63 -4.91 9.84
N CYS A 89 -3.94 -5.62 8.76
CA CYS A 89 -5.21 -6.31 8.56
C CYS A 89 -5.05 -7.60 7.70
N PRO A 90 -4.23 -8.57 8.15
CA PRO A 90 -3.92 -9.78 7.39
C PRO A 90 -5.15 -10.60 6.99
N GLU A 91 -6.20 -10.59 7.81
CA GLU A 91 -7.47 -11.26 7.59
C GLU A 91 -8.26 -10.70 6.39
N LEU A 92 -8.02 -9.44 6.02
CA LEU A 92 -8.71 -8.79 4.91
C LEU A 92 -8.03 -9.03 3.55
N TYR A 93 -6.78 -9.50 3.54
CA TYR A 93 -6.10 -9.89 2.31
C TYR A 93 -6.83 -10.99 1.52
N PRO A 94 -7.16 -12.17 2.08
CA PRO A 94 -7.86 -13.21 1.34
C PRO A 94 -9.27 -12.77 0.88
N VAL A 95 -9.92 -11.87 1.64
CA VAL A 95 -11.20 -11.27 1.23
C VAL A 95 -11.01 -10.41 -0.01
N MET A 96 -10.03 -9.50 0.01
CA MET A 96 -9.67 -8.66 -1.14
C MET A 96 -9.35 -9.49 -2.38
N VAL A 97 -8.52 -10.53 -2.25
CA VAL A 97 -8.16 -11.41 -3.37
C VAL A 97 -9.41 -12.06 -3.97
N ARG A 98 -10.28 -12.65 -3.14
CA ARG A 98 -11.51 -13.31 -3.60
C ARG A 98 -12.45 -12.37 -4.33
N GLU A 99 -12.61 -11.14 -3.83
CA GLU A 99 -13.44 -10.12 -4.45
C GLU A 99 -12.99 -9.78 -5.86
N ASN A 100 -11.69 -9.65 -6.09
CA ASN A 100 -11.16 -9.27 -7.40
C ASN A 100 -11.05 -10.44 -8.38
N VAL A 101 -10.80 -11.67 -7.89
CA VAL A 101 -10.87 -12.88 -8.74
C VAL A 101 -12.29 -13.11 -9.25
N ASN A 102 -13.31 -12.87 -8.43
CA ASN A 102 -14.71 -13.03 -8.82
C ASN A 102 -15.19 -11.90 -9.74
N ASP A 103 -14.80 -10.65 -9.48
CA ASP A 103 -15.13 -9.52 -10.37
C ASP A 103 -14.55 -9.78 -11.78
N ASN A 104 -13.31 -10.29 -11.92
CA ASN A 104 -12.70 -10.61 -13.23
C ASN A 104 -13.38 -11.74 -14.00
N ARG A 105 -14.03 -12.71 -13.32
CA ARG A 105 -14.73 -13.82 -13.98
C ARG A 105 -16.07 -13.39 -14.57
N ASN A 106 -16.76 -12.46 -13.92
CA ASN A 106 -18.05 -11.97 -14.41
C ASN A 106 -17.91 -11.11 -15.68
N ASP A 107 -16.74 -10.52 -15.94
CA ASP A 107 -16.48 -9.76 -17.16
C ASP A 107 -16.24 -10.66 -18.39
N ASP A 108 -15.80 -11.92 -18.21
CA ASP A 108 -15.49 -12.85 -19.30
C ASP A 108 -16.74 -13.60 -19.82
N ASP A 109 -17.69 -13.90 -18.94
CA ASP A 109 -18.96 -14.58 -19.29
C ASP A 109 -19.94 -13.71 -20.11
N GLY A 110 -19.64 -12.42 -20.32
CA GLY A 110 -20.48 -11.47 -21.07
C GLY A 110 -20.21 -11.42 -22.58
N ASN A 111 -19.18 -12.10 -23.10
CA ASN A 111 -18.70 -11.91 -24.49
C ASN A 111 -18.98 -13.10 -25.44
N THR A 112 -19.72 -14.13 -25.04
CA THR A 112 -19.95 -15.34 -25.86
C THR A 112 -21.32 -15.39 -26.54
N GLY A 113 -21.75 -14.30 -27.20
CA GLY A 113 -23.10 -14.26 -27.75
C GLY A 113 -23.36 -13.25 -28.86
N HIS A 114 -22.48 -13.13 -29.86
CA HIS A 114 -22.90 -12.57 -31.16
C HIS A 114 -21.94 -12.97 -32.29
N ASN A 115 -22.18 -14.14 -32.88
CA ASN A 115 -21.70 -14.47 -34.23
C ASN A 115 -22.83 -15.23 -34.93
N ASP A 116 -23.82 -14.47 -35.40
CA ASP A 116 -24.84 -14.97 -36.31
C ASP A 116 -24.48 -14.52 -37.74
N HIS A 117 -24.21 -15.53 -38.57
CA HIS A 117 -24.32 -15.63 -40.04
C HIS A 117 -23.84 -14.51 -40.96
#